data_AF-A0AAP0LBC1-F1
#
_entry.id   AF-A0AAP0LBC1-F1
#
_cell.length_a   1.000
_cell.length_b   1.000
_cell.length_c   1.000
_cell.angle_alpha   90.00
_cell.angle_beta   90.00
_cell.angle_gamma   90.00
#
_symmetry.space_group_name_H-M   'P 1'
#
loop_
_entity.id
_entity.type
_entity.pdbx_description
1 polymer ?
#
loop_
_entity_poly.entity_id
_entity_poly.type
_entity_poly.pdbx_seq_one_letter_code
_entity_poly.pdbx_strand_id
1 'polypeptide(L)'
;MEAEASQFETSEMVGAFMGSTRVLPEAWRLCRSAYTMVQGGYFAVEQEGDVGYVAFSGVQSVMVTGLDSDENALVPIDPRLFSPIIRGNHELADEDPPMVHAGFLHLFLSVYNSPGFQSQIVTLLEKSKAIIVTGHSIGGTTASLTALWLLSYLLSQSSNLSILCITFGSPLLGNSSLSRAILRERWGGKFCHVVSQHDIVPRLLFSPITPIAPHLNSLFQLWLMSMTSSLHQSPHFQATNLSLSQQDMREMYRYVLDHVAVAAMDREDSMRSPYRPFGSYLLCSKGGAVCLDNAAAIVQMLYLMFMDGAEDHLSVDEHLKYGEVVMRGHHHQSLQFMKQMRCSTHNAVSNSSYEEGISLALEALGISNQDELVVRQAKECLTKARQMGRTPNLNSANLAIRLAKITPYRAQIEWFKARCDESIDSMGYYDAFKLGELQRESRKLT
;
A
#
# COMPACT_ATOMS: atom_id res chain seq x y z
N MET A 1 22.87 26.20 6.14
CA MET A 1 21.66 26.48 6.94
C MET A 1 20.82 25.21 6.86
N GLU A 2 21.05 24.30 7.81
CA GLU A 2 20.29 23.06 7.89
C GLU A 2 18.83 23.42 8.14
N ALA A 3 17.98 23.14 7.17
CA ALA A 3 16.57 23.46 7.26
C ALA A 3 15.95 22.63 8.38
N GLU A 4 15.42 23.33 9.39
CA GLU A 4 14.60 22.82 10.47
C GLU A 4 13.78 21.59 10.01
N ALA A 5 13.98 20.48 10.72
CA ALA A 5 13.18 19.30 10.54
C ALA A 5 11.71 19.69 10.75
N SER A 6 10.87 19.46 9.73
CA SER A 6 9.43 19.68 9.81
C SER A 6 8.86 18.95 11.02
N GLN A 7 8.29 19.70 11.97
CA GLN A 7 7.86 19.22 13.28
C GLN A 7 6.67 18.27 13.26
N PHE A 8 5.97 18.07 12.14
CA PHE A 8 4.70 17.37 12.20
C PHE A 8 4.79 15.94 11.65
N GLU A 9 4.61 15.04 12.62
CA GLU A 9 4.26 13.61 12.54
C GLU A 9 5.39 12.62 12.17
N THR A 10 5.68 11.73 13.12
CA THR A 10 6.54 10.55 12.96
C THR A 10 5.68 9.40 12.41
N SER A 11 6.32 8.40 11.81
CA SER A 11 5.64 7.19 11.34
C SER A 11 4.84 6.47 12.45
N GLU A 12 5.32 6.58 13.69
CA GLU A 12 4.62 6.13 14.90
C GLU A 12 3.37 6.96 15.18
N MET A 13 3.42 8.30 15.15
CA MET A 13 2.25 9.16 15.37
C MET A 13 1.12 8.87 14.36
N VAL A 14 1.45 8.64 13.08
CA VAL A 14 0.46 8.29 12.07
C VAL A 14 -0.15 6.91 12.35
N GLY A 15 0.69 5.93 12.70
CA GLY A 15 0.20 4.62 13.14
C GLY A 15 -0.67 4.71 14.39
N ALA A 16 -0.33 5.62 15.30
CA ALA A 16 -1.06 5.93 16.51
C ALA A 16 -2.43 6.57 16.25
N PHE A 17 -2.46 7.51 15.32
CA PHE A 17 -3.70 8.13 14.89
C PHE A 17 -4.62 7.08 14.25
N MET A 18 -4.12 6.29 13.29
CA MET A 18 -4.93 5.27 12.61
C MET A 18 -5.53 4.24 13.56
N GLY A 19 -4.74 3.72 14.50
CA GLY A 19 -5.21 2.75 15.48
C GLY A 19 -6.22 3.32 16.49
N SER A 20 -6.22 4.63 16.72
CA SER A 20 -7.20 5.30 17.59
C SER A 20 -8.59 5.49 16.95
N THR A 21 -8.70 5.31 15.63
CA THR A 21 -9.99 5.44 14.92
C THR A 21 -10.80 4.14 14.97
N ARG A 22 -12.13 4.26 14.81
CA ARG A 22 -13.01 3.09 14.66
C ARG A 22 -12.93 2.42 13.28
N VAL A 23 -12.23 3.05 12.34
CA VAL A 23 -12.16 2.60 10.94
C VAL A 23 -11.53 1.21 10.83
N LEU A 24 -10.43 0.95 11.56
CA LEU A 24 -9.77 -0.37 11.54
C LEU A 24 -10.63 -1.47 12.21
N PRO A 25 -11.21 -1.27 13.42
CA PRO A 25 -12.14 -2.23 14.01
C PRO A 25 -13.32 -2.58 13.10
N GLU A 26 -13.96 -1.59 12.47
CA GLU A 26 -15.12 -1.87 11.62
C GLU A 26 -14.75 -2.53 10.30
N ALA A 27 -13.63 -2.14 9.69
CA ALA A 27 -13.12 -2.83 8.51
C ALA A 27 -12.82 -4.31 8.82
N TRP A 28 -12.17 -4.59 9.97
CA TRP A 28 -11.91 -5.97 10.39
C TRP A 28 -13.18 -6.75 10.74
N ARG A 29 -14.16 -6.12 11.41
CA ARG A 29 -15.46 -6.74 11.68
C ARG A 29 -16.13 -7.19 10.39
N LEU A 30 -16.17 -6.32 9.38
CA LEU A 30 -16.81 -6.65 8.10
C LEU A 30 -16.02 -7.73 7.33
N CYS A 31 -14.68 -7.73 7.39
CA CYS A 31 -13.86 -8.83 6.89
C CYS A 31 -14.31 -10.18 7.47
N ARG A 32 -14.54 -10.26 8.79
CA ARG A 32 -15.04 -11.50 9.43
C ARG A 32 -16.44 -11.87 8.95
N SER A 33 -17.33 -10.89 8.82
CA SER A 33 -18.68 -11.12 8.29
C SER A 33 -18.66 -11.69 6.86
N ALA A 34 -17.74 -11.24 6.01
CA ALA A 34 -17.59 -11.75 4.64
C ALA A 34 -17.28 -13.26 4.58
N TYR A 35 -16.63 -13.84 5.60
CA TYR A 35 -16.38 -15.30 5.66
C TYR A 35 -17.64 -16.13 5.94
N THR A 36 -18.71 -15.52 6.48
CA THR A 36 -19.92 -16.23 6.91
C THR A 36 -21.08 -16.21 5.92
N MET A 37 -20.92 -15.56 4.76
CA MET A 37 -21.99 -15.46 3.78
C MET A 37 -22.25 -16.83 3.13
N VAL A 38 -23.28 -17.52 3.63
CA VAL A 38 -23.62 -18.94 3.38
C VAL A 38 -24.00 -19.26 1.92
N GLN A 39 -24.19 -18.26 1.06
CA GLN A 39 -24.65 -18.45 -0.32
C GLN A 39 -23.76 -17.77 -1.36
N GLY A 40 -22.52 -18.22 -1.51
CA GLY A 40 -21.66 -17.83 -2.64
C GLY A 40 -21.31 -16.33 -2.71
N GLY A 41 -21.46 -15.61 -1.60
CA GLY A 41 -21.10 -14.20 -1.50
C GLY A 41 -19.60 -14.06 -1.23
N TYR A 42 -18.82 -13.73 -2.26
CA TYR A 42 -17.39 -13.42 -2.15
C TYR A 42 -17.09 -12.15 -1.35
N PHE A 43 -18.13 -11.40 -1.00
CA PHE A 43 -18.04 -10.08 -0.41
C PHE A 43 -19.25 -9.80 0.50
N ALA A 44 -19.08 -8.85 1.40
CA ALA A 44 -20.13 -8.27 2.23
C ALA A 44 -20.16 -6.76 2.01
N VAL A 45 -21.36 -6.18 1.98
CA VAL A 45 -21.58 -4.74 1.86
C VAL A 45 -22.42 -4.26 3.02
N GLU A 46 -21.96 -3.19 3.66
CA GLU A 46 -22.71 -2.47 4.69
C GLU A 46 -22.61 -0.96 4.43
N GLN A 47 -23.57 -0.21 4.95
CA GLN A 47 -23.54 1.26 4.90
C GLN A 47 -23.80 1.79 6.31
N GLU A 48 -22.90 2.63 6.81
CA GLU A 48 -23.04 3.32 8.09
C GLU A 48 -23.01 4.83 7.84
N GLY A 49 -24.18 5.46 7.96
CA GLY A 49 -24.35 6.88 7.60
C GLY A 49 -23.95 7.16 6.15
N ASP A 50 -23.01 8.09 5.96
CA ASP A 50 -22.48 8.48 4.65
C ASP A 50 -21.28 7.61 4.20
N VAL A 51 -20.94 6.55 4.93
CA VAL A 51 -19.79 5.68 4.62
C VAL A 51 -20.27 4.30 4.20
N GLY A 52 -19.95 3.92 2.98
CA GLY A 52 -20.13 2.57 2.46
C GLY A 52 -18.93 1.70 2.81
N TYR A 53 -19.17 0.44 3.14
CA TYR A 53 -18.14 -0.56 3.39
C TYR A 53 -18.34 -1.75 2.45
N VAL A 54 -17.26 -2.20 1.83
CA VAL A 54 -17.21 -3.40 0.99
C VAL A 54 -16.07 -4.28 1.47
N ALA A 55 -16.37 -5.44 2.02
CA ALA A 55 -15.35 -6.41 2.45
C ALA A 55 -15.33 -7.63 1.55
N PHE A 56 -14.14 -8.15 1.25
CA PHE A 56 -13.97 -9.39 0.49
C PHE A 56 -13.46 -10.51 1.39
N SER A 57 -14.05 -11.69 1.24
CA SER A 57 -13.62 -12.91 1.93
C SER A 57 -12.28 -13.38 1.37
N GLY A 58 -11.39 -13.84 2.25
CA GLY A 58 -10.09 -14.33 1.84
C GLY A 58 -10.11 -15.67 1.12
N VAL A 59 -11.14 -16.50 1.27
CA VAL A 59 -11.19 -17.82 0.61
C VAL A 59 -12.62 -18.36 0.50
N GLN A 60 -13.24 -18.31 -0.69
CA GLN A 60 -14.28 -19.26 -1.11
C GLN A 60 -14.21 -19.49 -2.63
N SER A 61 -13.10 -20.03 -3.13
CA SER A 61 -13.12 -20.86 -4.34
C SER A 61 -12.11 -21.98 -4.14
N VAL A 62 -12.66 -23.18 -4.07
CA VAL A 62 -12.01 -24.48 -4.16
C VAL A 62 -10.81 -24.41 -5.11
N MET A 63 -9.61 -24.75 -4.60
CA MET A 63 -8.33 -24.81 -5.32
C MET A 63 -7.76 -23.45 -5.74
N VAL A 64 -6.81 -22.92 -4.96
CA VAL A 64 -5.41 -22.64 -5.35
C VAL A 64 -5.06 -22.51 -6.85
N THR A 65 -5.92 -21.95 -7.68
CA THR A 65 -5.63 -21.79 -9.11
C THR A 65 -4.60 -20.69 -9.32
N GLY A 66 -4.58 -19.68 -8.46
CA GLY A 66 -3.58 -18.62 -8.53
C GLY A 66 -2.15 -19.03 -8.18
N LEU A 67 -1.95 -20.02 -7.30
CA LEU A 67 -0.60 -20.36 -6.79
C LEU A 67 -0.08 -21.73 -7.26
N ASP A 68 -0.92 -22.62 -7.82
CA ASP A 68 -0.54 -24.01 -8.14
C ASP A 68 -0.09 -24.30 -9.59
N SER A 69 -0.23 -23.41 -10.58
CA SER A 69 0.20 -23.74 -11.96
C SER A 69 0.39 -22.51 -12.85
N ASP A 70 1.58 -22.25 -13.40
CA ASP A 70 1.96 -21.24 -14.44
C ASP A 70 1.34 -19.81 -14.38
N GLU A 71 0.44 -19.54 -13.42
CA GLU A 71 -0.38 -18.35 -13.13
C GLU A 71 0.19 -17.54 -11.96
N ASN A 72 1.36 -17.96 -11.44
CA ASN A 72 2.27 -17.14 -10.63
C ASN A 72 2.88 -15.98 -11.44
N ALA A 73 2.59 -15.92 -12.74
CA ALA A 73 2.99 -14.85 -13.62
C ALA A 73 2.23 -13.55 -13.30
N LEU A 74 2.98 -12.46 -13.25
CA LEU A 74 2.41 -11.13 -13.38
C LEU A 74 1.78 -11.00 -14.76
N VAL A 75 0.60 -10.40 -14.84
CA VAL A 75 -0.11 -10.10 -16.08
C VAL A 75 -0.47 -8.61 -16.15
N PRO A 76 -0.46 -7.99 -17.34
CA PRO A 76 -0.87 -6.60 -17.50
C PRO A 76 -2.33 -6.40 -17.11
N ILE A 77 -2.64 -5.25 -16.48
CA ILE A 77 -4.03 -4.87 -16.15
C ILE A 77 -4.77 -4.34 -17.39
N ASP A 78 -6.08 -4.62 -17.49
CA ASP A 78 -6.92 -4.18 -18.62
C ASP A 78 -7.09 -2.64 -18.63
N PRO A 79 -6.66 -1.93 -19.69
CA PRO A 79 -6.84 -0.48 -19.82
C PRO A 79 -8.28 0.01 -19.73
N ARG A 80 -9.27 -0.84 -20.04
CA ARG A 80 -10.69 -0.47 -19.97
C ARG A 80 -11.17 -0.28 -18.54
N LEU A 81 -10.58 -1.00 -17.58
CA LEU A 81 -10.93 -0.93 -16.16
C LEU A 81 -9.99 -0.02 -15.37
N PHE A 82 -8.75 0.15 -15.83
CA PHE A 82 -7.67 0.80 -15.07
C PHE A 82 -6.97 1.94 -15.84
N SER A 83 -7.67 2.62 -16.76
CA SER A 83 -7.10 3.59 -17.71
C SER A 83 -6.09 4.59 -17.11
N PRO A 84 -6.36 5.26 -15.97
CA PRO A 84 -5.43 6.26 -15.41
C PRO A 84 -4.07 5.68 -15.01
N ILE A 85 -4.05 4.44 -14.50
CA ILE A 85 -2.83 3.75 -14.05
C ILE A 85 -1.89 3.52 -15.24
N ILE A 86 -2.42 3.30 -16.44
CA ILE A 86 -1.64 2.92 -17.63
C ILE A 86 -1.10 4.15 -18.40
N ARG A 87 -1.79 5.30 -18.35
CA ARG A 87 -1.53 6.46 -19.25
C ARG A 87 -0.13 7.06 -19.21
N GLY A 88 0.62 6.94 -18.12
CA GLY A 88 1.97 7.53 -18.01
C GLY A 88 3.13 6.54 -18.11
N ASN A 89 2.90 5.29 -18.53
CA ASN A 89 4.00 4.33 -18.74
C ASN A 89 4.71 4.46 -20.10
N HIS A 90 4.31 5.43 -20.93
CA HIS A 90 4.91 5.66 -22.25
C HIS A 90 6.29 6.34 -22.22
N GLU A 91 6.79 6.74 -21.04
CA GLU A 91 8.03 7.54 -20.93
C GLU A 91 9.32 6.69 -20.86
N LEU A 92 9.23 5.38 -20.61
CA LEU A 92 10.39 4.49 -20.52
C LEU A 92 10.17 3.29 -21.43
N ALA A 93 10.75 3.33 -22.64
CA ALA A 93 10.50 2.38 -23.72
C ALA A 93 10.87 0.90 -23.40
N ASP A 94 11.62 0.67 -22.31
CA ASP A 94 12.13 -0.65 -21.90
C ASP A 94 11.50 -1.21 -20.60
N GLU A 95 10.47 -0.57 -20.04
CA GLU A 95 9.86 -1.03 -18.79
C GLU A 95 8.54 -1.78 -19.00
N ASP A 96 8.34 -2.83 -18.19
CA ASP A 96 7.08 -3.56 -18.14
C ASP A 96 5.90 -2.63 -17.80
N PRO A 97 4.69 -2.88 -18.35
CA PRO A 97 3.50 -2.15 -17.98
C PRO A 97 3.14 -2.39 -16.49
N PRO A 98 2.14 -1.68 -15.94
CA PRO A 98 1.58 -2.04 -14.64
C PRO A 98 1.00 -3.46 -14.72
N MET A 99 1.53 -4.36 -13.91
CA MET A 99 1.13 -5.76 -13.88
C MET A 99 0.74 -6.19 -12.48
N VAL A 100 -0.17 -7.15 -12.39
CA VAL A 100 -0.69 -7.73 -11.15
C VAL A 100 -0.62 -9.25 -11.24
N HIS A 101 -0.68 -9.92 -10.09
CA HIS A 101 -0.75 -11.37 -10.04
C HIS A 101 -1.98 -11.90 -10.81
N ALA A 102 -1.80 -12.88 -11.71
CA ALA A 102 -2.88 -13.39 -12.57
C ALA A 102 -4.05 -13.97 -11.78
N GLY A 103 -3.79 -14.85 -10.81
CA GLY A 103 -4.82 -15.40 -9.93
C GLY A 103 -5.65 -14.34 -9.19
N PHE A 104 -5.02 -13.28 -8.66
CA PHE A 104 -5.75 -12.21 -7.97
C PHE A 104 -6.61 -11.38 -8.93
N LEU A 105 -6.12 -11.13 -10.15
CA LEU A 105 -6.91 -10.48 -11.19
C LEU A 105 -8.11 -11.33 -11.61
N HIS A 106 -7.93 -12.65 -11.76
CA HIS A 106 -9.01 -13.57 -12.08
C HIS A 106 -10.11 -13.56 -11.02
N LEU A 107 -9.73 -13.61 -9.73
CA LEU A 107 -10.67 -13.51 -8.61
C LEU A 107 -11.43 -12.18 -8.62
N PHE A 108 -10.74 -11.06 -8.80
CA PHE A 108 -11.39 -9.75 -8.94
C PHE A 108 -12.39 -9.73 -10.09
N LEU A 109 -12.02 -10.25 -11.28
CA LEU A 109 -12.90 -10.27 -12.45
C LEU A 109 -14.13 -11.16 -12.24
N SER A 110 -13.99 -12.27 -11.52
CA SER A 110 -15.13 -13.12 -11.12
C SER A 110 -16.14 -12.34 -10.29
N VAL A 111 -15.68 -11.60 -9.28
CA VAL A 111 -16.55 -10.79 -8.42
C VAL A 111 -17.10 -9.58 -9.17
N TYR A 112 -16.27 -8.88 -9.94
CA TYR A 112 -16.65 -7.74 -10.75
C TYR A 112 -17.78 -8.09 -11.74
N ASN A 113 -17.73 -9.26 -12.38
CA ASN A 113 -18.76 -9.67 -13.34
C ASN A 113 -20.05 -10.19 -12.68
N SER A 114 -20.12 -10.28 -11.34
CA SER A 114 -21.33 -10.66 -10.63
C SER A 114 -22.38 -9.54 -10.67
N PRO A 115 -23.61 -9.79 -11.16
CA PRO A 115 -24.67 -8.78 -11.17
C PRO A 115 -25.01 -8.26 -9.76
N GLY A 116 -24.93 -9.13 -8.74
CA GLY A 116 -25.17 -8.75 -7.36
C GLY A 116 -24.14 -7.75 -6.84
N PHE A 117 -22.86 -7.95 -7.19
CA PHE A 117 -21.80 -7.01 -6.83
C PHE A 117 -22.00 -5.66 -7.52
N GLN A 118 -22.23 -5.66 -8.84
CA GLN A 118 -22.46 -4.44 -9.61
C GLN A 118 -23.63 -3.60 -9.05
N SER A 119 -24.76 -4.24 -8.74
CA SER A 119 -25.92 -3.54 -8.17
C SER A 119 -25.63 -2.91 -6.80
N GLN A 120 -24.90 -3.61 -5.93
CA GLN A 120 -24.54 -3.09 -4.62
C GLN A 120 -23.54 -1.93 -4.71
N ILE A 121 -22.55 -2.02 -5.62
CA ILE A 121 -21.60 -0.92 -5.84
C ILE A 121 -22.30 0.33 -6.38
N VAL A 122 -23.20 0.20 -7.36
CA VAL A 122 -23.99 1.35 -7.86
C VAL A 122 -24.76 2.00 -6.71
N THR A 123 -25.41 1.19 -5.87
CA THR A 123 -26.14 1.69 -4.69
C THR A 123 -25.22 2.46 -3.73
N LEU A 124 -24.02 1.94 -3.47
CA LEU A 124 -23.05 2.61 -2.60
C LEU A 124 -22.55 3.94 -3.19
N LEU A 125 -22.28 3.97 -4.50
CA LEU A 125 -21.83 5.17 -5.21
C LEU A 125 -22.86 6.30 -5.16
N GLU A 126 -24.16 5.97 -5.15
CA GLU A 126 -25.24 6.94 -5.03
C GLU A 126 -25.46 7.44 -3.59
N LYS A 127 -25.28 6.57 -2.60
CA LYS A 127 -25.69 6.83 -1.21
C LYS A 127 -24.55 7.24 -0.27
N SER A 128 -23.29 7.09 -0.69
CA SER A 128 -22.13 7.29 0.19
C SER A 128 -21.29 8.48 -0.27
N LYS A 129 -20.71 9.20 0.70
CA LYS A 129 -19.66 10.21 0.44
C LYS A 129 -18.26 9.60 0.48
N ALA A 130 -18.12 8.48 1.16
CA ALA A 130 -16.89 7.70 1.23
C ALA A 130 -17.19 6.21 1.10
N ILE A 131 -16.28 5.45 0.48
CA ILE A 131 -16.34 3.99 0.45
C ILE A 131 -15.03 3.44 0.99
N ILE A 132 -15.14 2.58 1.99
CA ILE A 132 -14.05 1.78 2.53
C ILE A 132 -14.12 0.39 1.89
N VAL A 133 -13.05 0.02 1.22
CA VAL A 133 -12.89 -1.31 0.64
C VAL A 133 -11.92 -2.09 1.50
N THR A 134 -12.25 -3.31 1.90
CA THR A 134 -11.42 -4.06 2.83
C THR A 134 -11.38 -5.56 2.53
N GLY A 135 -10.36 -6.23 3.05
CA GLY A 135 -10.23 -7.66 2.88
C GLY A 135 -9.07 -8.21 3.70
N HIS A 136 -9.22 -9.47 4.11
CA HIS A 136 -8.19 -10.22 4.81
C HIS A 136 -7.52 -11.21 3.84
N SER A 137 -6.21 -11.39 3.95
CA SER A 137 -5.45 -12.34 3.12
C SER A 137 -5.68 -12.06 1.63
N ILE A 138 -6.00 -13.07 0.81
CA ILE A 138 -6.35 -12.92 -0.62
C ILE A 138 -7.55 -11.97 -0.84
N GLY A 139 -8.46 -11.83 0.12
CA GLY A 139 -9.55 -10.86 0.06
C GLY A 139 -9.02 -9.43 -0.02
N GLY A 140 -7.86 -9.17 0.60
CA GLY A 140 -7.16 -7.89 0.53
C GLY A 140 -6.64 -7.55 -0.87
N THR A 141 -6.27 -8.55 -1.68
CA THR A 141 -5.85 -8.32 -3.07
C THR A 141 -7.04 -7.94 -3.94
N THR A 142 -8.18 -8.61 -3.73
CA THR A 142 -9.47 -8.28 -4.37
C THR A 142 -9.95 -6.88 -3.96
N ALA A 143 -9.81 -6.54 -2.67
CA ALA A 143 -10.11 -5.21 -2.15
C ALA A 143 -9.24 -4.13 -2.83
N SER A 144 -7.94 -4.39 -2.97
CA SER A 144 -7.01 -3.48 -3.60
C SER A 144 -7.33 -3.25 -5.08
N LEU A 145 -7.61 -4.33 -5.84
CA LEU A 145 -8.02 -4.22 -7.24
C LEU A 145 -9.36 -3.50 -7.39
N THR A 146 -10.32 -3.76 -6.51
CA THR A 146 -11.60 -3.04 -6.47
C THR A 146 -11.41 -1.56 -6.22
N ALA A 147 -10.56 -1.18 -5.26
CA ALA A 147 -10.26 0.21 -4.98
C ALA A 147 -9.55 0.90 -6.16
N LEU A 148 -8.60 0.23 -6.82
CA LEU A 148 -7.94 0.75 -8.04
C LEU A 148 -8.95 0.97 -9.18
N TRP A 149 -9.88 0.04 -9.38
CA TRP A 149 -10.96 0.18 -10.35
C TRP A 149 -11.90 1.34 -10.00
N LEU A 150 -12.35 1.45 -8.76
CA LEU A 150 -13.22 2.54 -8.30
C LEU A 150 -12.52 3.90 -8.44
N LEU A 151 -11.27 4.03 -8.05
CA LEU A 151 -10.48 5.26 -8.23
C LEU A 151 -10.37 5.62 -9.71
N SER A 152 -10.13 4.63 -10.58
CA SER A 152 -10.07 4.83 -12.03
C SER A 152 -11.41 5.31 -12.61
N TYR A 153 -12.51 4.69 -12.18
CA TYR A 153 -13.86 5.05 -12.56
C TYR A 153 -14.22 6.46 -12.09
N LEU A 154 -14.02 6.79 -10.81
CA LEU A 154 -14.37 8.08 -10.22
C LEU A 154 -13.57 9.24 -10.82
N LEU A 155 -12.30 9.02 -11.15
CA LEU A 155 -11.50 10.00 -11.87
C LEU A 155 -12.11 10.30 -13.25
N SER A 156 -12.59 9.27 -13.97
CA SER A 156 -13.28 9.47 -15.26
C SER A 156 -14.59 10.24 -15.13
N GLN A 157 -15.29 10.09 -14.00
CA GLN A 157 -16.57 10.74 -13.71
C GLN A 157 -16.42 12.11 -13.03
N SER A 158 -15.20 12.58 -12.74
CA SER A 158 -14.96 13.81 -11.96
C SER A 158 -15.70 13.84 -10.62
N SER A 159 -15.84 12.68 -9.97
CA SER A 159 -16.56 12.54 -8.70
C SER A 159 -15.63 12.81 -7.51
N ASN A 160 -16.18 13.45 -6.47
CA ASN A 160 -15.46 13.74 -5.21
C ASN A 160 -15.60 12.63 -4.16
N LEU A 161 -16.21 11.49 -4.50
CA LEU A 161 -16.36 10.36 -3.58
C LEU A 161 -14.98 9.86 -3.14
N SER A 162 -14.76 9.72 -1.83
CA SER A 162 -13.47 9.27 -1.30
C SER A 162 -13.41 7.75 -1.17
N ILE A 163 -12.37 7.13 -1.73
CA ILE A 163 -12.05 5.71 -1.55
C ILE A 163 -10.93 5.54 -0.53
N LEU A 164 -11.05 4.55 0.36
CA LEU A 164 -9.96 4.08 1.22
C LEU A 164 -9.94 2.54 1.19
N CYS A 165 -8.80 1.96 0.83
CA CYS A 165 -8.59 0.52 0.89
C CYS A 165 -7.82 0.16 2.16
N ILE A 166 -8.35 -0.78 2.95
CA ILE A 166 -7.70 -1.29 4.16
C ILE A 166 -7.58 -2.79 4.06
N THR A 167 -6.37 -3.32 4.01
CA THR A 167 -6.15 -4.78 3.91
C THR A 167 -5.47 -5.32 5.15
N PHE A 168 -5.81 -6.53 5.56
CA PHE A 168 -5.21 -7.20 6.71
C PHE A 168 -4.44 -8.44 6.23
N GLY A 169 -3.14 -8.49 6.46
CA GLY A 169 -2.31 -9.65 6.09
C GLY A 169 -2.35 -10.00 4.61
N SER A 170 -2.58 -9.02 3.73
CA SER A 170 -2.66 -9.26 2.29
C SER A 170 -1.28 -9.55 1.70
N PRO A 171 -1.13 -10.51 0.77
CA PRO A 171 0.08 -10.63 -0.03
C PRO A 171 0.25 -9.39 -0.93
N LEU A 172 1.45 -9.23 -1.49
CA LEU A 172 1.73 -8.20 -2.51
C LEU A 172 0.84 -8.40 -3.74
N LEU A 173 0.60 -7.34 -4.50
CA LEU A 173 -0.34 -7.38 -5.63
C LEU A 173 0.34 -7.40 -7.00
N GLY A 174 1.38 -6.57 -7.20
CA GLY A 174 1.88 -6.28 -8.53
C GLY A 174 3.30 -5.72 -8.54
N ASN A 175 3.74 -5.29 -9.72
CA ASN A 175 5.13 -4.92 -9.99
C ASN A 175 5.48 -3.46 -9.66
N SER A 176 6.75 -3.11 -9.85
CA SER A 176 7.27 -1.74 -9.68
C SER A 176 6.51 -0.71 -10.53
N SER A 177 6.09 -1.08 -11.75
CA SER A 177 5.32 -0.20 -12.63
C SER A 177 3.93 0.12 -12.08
N LEU A 178 3.26 -0.85 -11.44
CA LEU A 178 2.02 -0.60 -10.71
C LEU A 178 2.25 0.36 -9.52
N SER A 179 3.28 0.10 -8.70
CA SER A 179 3.59 0.95 -7.54
C SER A 179 3.88 2.40 -7.95
N ARG A 180 4.69 2.60 -9.01
CA ARG A 180 4.98 3.92 -9.57
C ARG A 180 3.75 4.61 -10.16
N ALA A 181 2.88 3.86 -10.85
CA ALA A 181 1.64 4.42 -11.37
C ALA A 181 0.71 4.91 -10.23
N ILE A 182 0.57 4.16 -9.15
CA ILE A 182 -0.20 4.56 -7.96
C ILE A 182 0.39 5.83 -7.32
N LEU A 183 1.72 5.93 -7.24
CA LEU A 183 2.40 7.13 -6.75
C LEU A 183 2.16 8.34 -7.65
N ARG A 184 2.24 8.16 -8.98
CA ARG A 184 2.00 9.21 -9.98
C ARG A 184 0.59 9.80 -9.87
N GLU A 185 -0.42 8.95 -9.71
CA GLU A 185 -1.82 9.38 -9.53
C GLU A 185 -2.12 9.91 -8.12
N ARG A 186 -1.12 9.95 -7.23
CA ARG A 186 -1.24 10.35 -5.80
C ARG A 186 -2.24 9.48 -5.04
N TRP A 187 -2.35 8.21 -5.41
CA TRP A 187 -3.26 7.26 -4.78
C TRP A 187 -2.62 6.51 -3.61
N GLY A 188 -1.33 6.69 -3.31
CA GLY A 188 -0.65 5.99 -2.22
C GLY A 188 -1.35 6.11 -0.85
N GLY A 189 -1.83 7.31 -0.51
CA GLY A 189 -2.59 7.56 0.73
C GLY A 189 -4.02 6.99 0.75
N LYS A 190 -4.46 6.32 -0.32
CA LYS A 190 -5.75 5.63 -0.43
C LYS A 190 -5.66 4.16 -0.07
N PHE A 191 -4.47 3.65 0.25
CA PHE A 191 -4.24 2.25 0.60
C PHE A 191 -3.49 2.15 1.93
N CYS A 192 -4.04 1.37 2.85
CA CYS A 192 -3.44 1.01 4.13
C CYS A 192 -3.38 -0.51 4.28
N HIS A 193 -2.17 -1.06 4.31
CA HIS A 193 -1.89 -2.47 4.47
C HIS A 193 -1.49 -2.74 5.91
N VAL A 194 -2.41 -3.28 6.71
CA VAL A 194 -2.17 -3.68 8.10
C VAL A 194 -1.45 -5.02 8.11
N VAL A 195 -0.27 -5.06 8.73
CA VAL A 195 0.60 -6.23 8.74
C VAL A 195 1.05 -6.54 10.17
N SER A 196 0.77 -7.75 10.65
CA SER A 196 1.32 -8.23 11.92
C SER A 196 2.80 -8.63 11.80
N GLN A 197 3.53 -8.50 12.90
CA GLN A 197 4.99 -8.68 13.00
C GLN A 197 5.48 -9.97 12.32
N HIS A 198 4.87 -11.12 12.64
CA HIS A 198 5.31 -12.42 12.13
C HIS A 198 4.36 -13.06 11.11
N ASP A 199 3.41 -12.30 10.53
CA ASP A 199 2.51 -12.84 9.50
C ASP A 199 3.28 -13.18 8.21
N ILE A 200 3.27 -14.44 7.79
CA ILE A 200 3.98 -14.88 6.59
C ILE A 200 3.36 -14.35 5.29
N VAL A 201 2.05 -14.08 5.25
CA VAL A 201 1.30 -13.85 3.99
C VAL A 201 1.77 -12.60 3.22
N PRO A 202 1.98 -11.43 3.86
CA PRO A 202 2.56 -10.26 3.20
C PRO A 202 3.97 -10.45 2.64
N ARG A 203 4.66 -11.54 3.03
CA ARG A 203 6.03 -11.86 2.63
C ARG A 203 6.13 -12.95 1.55
N LEU A 204 5.05 -13.69 1.27
CA LEU A 204 5.09 -14.87 0.40
C LEU A 204 5.68 -14.59 -0.99
N LEU A 205 5.24 -13.50 -1.63
CA LEU A 205 5.58 -13.19 -3.02
C LEU A 205 6.98 -12.59 -3.22
N PHE A 206 7.78 -12.48 -2.15
CA PHE A 206 9.23 -12.30 -2.31
C PHE A 206 9.92 -13.61 -2.73
N SER A 207 9.28 -14.75 -2.52
CA SER A 207 9.77 -16.08 -2.87
C SER A 207 8.97 -16.74 -4.00
N PRO A 208 9.60 -17.58 -4.84
CA PRO A 208 8.86 -18.48 -5.72
C PRO A 208 7.91 -19.37 -4.92
N ILE A 209 6.66 -19.48 -5.35
CA ILE A 209 5.63 -20.19 -4.58
C ILE A 209 5.64 -21.71 -4.81
N THR A 210 6.04 -22.16 -6.00
CA THR A 210 6.04 -23.58 -6.39
C THR A 210 6.65 -24.53 -5.34
N PRO A 211 7.81 -24.22 -4.71
CA PRO A 211 8.42 -25.12 -3.72
C PRO A 211 7.62 -25.26 -2.42
N ILE A 212 6.78 -24.27 -2.08
CA ILE A 212 6.02 -24.23 -0.83
C ILE A 212 4.51 -24.38 -1.03
N ALA A 213 4.03 -24.48 -2.27
CA ALA A 213 2.61 -24.50 -2.61
C ALA A 213 1.79 -25.57 -1.84
N PRO A 214 2.23 -26.84 -1.70
CA PRO A 214 1.47 -27.83 -0.93
C PRO A 214 1.24 -27.43 0.54
N HIS A 215 2.26 -26.82 1.15
CA HIS A 215 2.20 -26.33 2.52
C HIS A 215 1.28 -25.12 2.64
N LEU A 216 1.38 -24.17 1.72
CA LEU A 216 0.49 -23.00 1.67
C LEU A 216 -0.98 -23.41 1.50
N ASN A 217 -1.25 -24.42 0.68
CA ASN A 217 -2.61 -24.91 0.45
C ASN A 217 -3.23 -25.47 1.73
N SER A 218 -2.41 -26.16 2.51
CA SER A 218 -2.80 -26.69 3.81
C SER A 218 -3.05 -25.56 4.82
N LEU A 219 -2.20 -24.52 4.84
CA LEU A 219 -2.38 -23.35 5.69
C LEU A 219 -3.63 -22.53 5.33
N PHE A 220 -3.88 -22.28 4.05
CA PHE A 220 -5.06 -21.55 3.61
C PHE A 220 -6.35 -22.28 3.99
N GLN A 221 -6.37 -23.62 3.89
CA GLN A 221 -7.48 -24.43 4.35
C GLN A 221 -7.66 -24.32 5.87
N LEU A 222 -6.57 -24.41 6.64
CA LEU A 222 -6.60 -24.25 8.10
C LEU A 222 -7.14 -22.86 8.50
N TRP A 223 -6.65 -21.79 7.88
CA TRP A 223 -7.11 -20.43 8.15
C TRP A 223 -8.57 -20.22 7.77
N LEU A 224 -9.01 -20.75 6.63
CA LEU A 224 -10.41 -20.72 6.23
C LEU A 224 -11.31 -21.42 7.26
N MET A 225 -10.92 -22.62 7.71
CA MET A 225 -11.65 -23.37 8.73
C MET A 225 -11.72 -22.59 10.05
N SER A 226 -10.62 -21.95 10.47
CA SER A 226 -10.60 -21.13 11.69
C SER A 226 -11.49 -19.88 11.59
N MET A 227 -11.43 -19.18 10.46
CA MET A 227 -12.23 -17.96 10.23
C MET A 227 -13.74 -18.27 10.17
N THR A 228 -14.12 -19.41 9.60
CA THR A 228 -15.54 -19.83 9.49
C THR A 228 -16.08 -20.47 10.77
N SER A 229 -15.27 -21.23 11.51
CA SER A 229 -15.68 -21.90 12.76
C SER A 229 -15.79 -20.95 13.96
N SER A 230 -15.01 -19.86 14.00
CA SER A 230 -15.03 -18.87 15.11
C SER A 230 -16.36 -18.14 15.34
N LEU A 231 -17.37 -18.38 14.50
CA LEU A 231 -18.70 -17.76 14.58
C LEU A 231 -19.84 -18.78 14.80
N HIS A 232 -19.58 -20.09 14.69
CA HIS A 232 -20.53 -21.14 15.05
C HIS A 232 -20.00 -21.92 16.26
N GLN A 233 -20.63 -21.74 17.43
CA GLN A 233 -20.37 -22.54 18.64
C GLN A 233 -20.81 -24.01 18.44
N SER A 234 -20.10 -24.77 17.61
CA SER A 234 -20.29 -26.20 17.43
C SER A 234 -19.12 -26.95 18.07
N PRO A 235 -19.33 -27.79 19.12
CA PRO A 235 -18.25 -28.48 19.83
C PRO A 235 -17.68 -29.71 19.11
N HIS A 236 -18.09 -30.03 17.88
CA HIS A 236 -17.79 -31.31 17.24
C HIS A 236 -17.24 -31.20 15.81
N PHE A 237 -16.24 -30.34 15.57
CA PHE A 237 -15.41 -30.47 14.37
C PHE A 237 -13.94 -30.64 14.74
N GLN A 238 -13.49 -31.90 14.69
CA GLN A 238 -12.09 -32.29 14.86
C GLN A 238 -11.34 -32.00 13.55
N ALA A 239 -10.41 -31.03 13.58
CA ALA A 239 -9.44 -30.78 12.51
C ALA A 239 -8.39 -31.90 12.49
N THR A 240 -8.78 -33.12 12.10
CA THR A 240 -7.93 -34.30 12.34
C THR A 240 -6.99 -34.69 11.19
N ASN A 241 -6.99 -34.00 10.04
CA ASN A 241 -6.16 -34.41 8.89
C ASN A 241 -5.34 -33.31 8.19
N LEU A 242 -5.27 -32.09 8.72
CA LEU A 242 -4.63 -30.93 8.05
C LEU A 242 -3.47 -30.30 8.85
N SER A 243 -2.76 -31.10 9.66
CA SER A 243 -1.59 -30.61 10.39
C SER A 243 -0.33 -30.75 9.54
N LEU A 244 0.21 -29.61 9.09
CA LEU A 244 1.61 -29.56 8.63
C LEU A 244 2.53 -29.90 9.79
N SER A 245 3.62 -30.62 9.53
CA SER A 245 4.57 -30.90 10.60
C SER A 245 5.25 -29.59 11.03
N GLN A 246 5.68 -29.52 12.29
CA GLN A 246 6.42 -28.36 12.79
C GLN A 246 7.70 -28.10 11.98
N GLN A 247 8.32 -29.17 11.48
CA GLN A 247 9.51 -29.08 10.64
C GLN A 247 9.18 -28.44 9.29
N ASP A 248 8.09 -28.87 8.64
CA ASP A 248 7.68 -28.32 7.34
C ASP A 248 7.34 -26.82 7.45
N MET A 249 6.66 -26.42 8.53
CA MET A 249 6.35 -25.01 8.79
C MET A 249 7.61 -24.18 9.00
N ARG A 250 8.60 -24.71 9.73
CA ARG A 250 9.88 -24.02 9.95
C ARG A 250 10.68 -23.90 8.64
N GLU A 251 10.68 -24.95 7.82
CA GLU A 251 11.35 -24.94 6.52
C GLU A 251 10.71 -23.93 5.56
N MET A 252 9.37 -23.90 5.49
CA MET A 252 8.63 -22.90 4.73
C MET A 252 8.92 -21.48 5.24
N TYR A 253 8.90 -21.27 6.56
CA TYR A 253 9.20 -19.96 7.16
C TYR A 253 10.61 -19.49 6.79
N ARG A 254 11.61 -20.37 6.96
CA ARG A 254 13.01 -20.06 6.64
C ARG A 254 13.19 -19.79 5.14
N TYR A 255 12.53 -20.57 4.29
CA TYR A 255 12.51 -20.34 2.85
C TYR A 255 12.00 -18.95 2.48
N VAL A 256 10.88 -18.52 3.08
CA VAL A 256 10.34 -17.17 2.86
C VAL A 256 11.27 -16.11 3.43
N LEU A 257 11.78 -16.30 4.66
CA LEU A 257 12.69 -15.36 5.32
C LEU A 257 13.95 -15.11 4.49
N ASP A 258 14.57 -16.15 3.95
CA ASP A 258 15.77 -16.05 3.10
C ASP A 258 15.51 -15.19 1.86
N HIS A 259 14.34 -15.31 1.23
CA HIS A 259 13.97 -14.51 0.06
C HIS A 259 13.65 -13.05 0.42
N VAL A 260 12.97 -12.83 1.54
CA VAL A 260 12.70 -11.47 2.03
C VAL A 260 14.00 -10.77 2.41
N ALA A 261 14.97 -11.50 3.00
CA ALA A 261 16.30 -10.99 3.31
C ALA A 261 17.02 -10.49 2.06
N VAL A 262 17.02 -11.30 0.99
CA VAL A 262 17.60 -10.90 -0.30
C VAL A 262 16.90 -9.66 -0.86
N ALA A 263 15.56 -9.64 -0.83
CA ALA A 263 14.79 -8.48 -1.26
C ALA A 263 15.09 -7.21 -0.45
N ALA A 264 15.37 -7.33 0.85
CA ALA A 264 15.76 -6.22 1.72
C ALA A 264 17.13 -5.62 1.36
N MET A 265 18.04 -6.47 0.87
CA MET A 265 19.41 -6.08 0.50
C MET A 265 19.52 -5.56 -0.94
N ASP A 266 18.58 -5.93 -1.81
CA ASP A 266 18.58 -5.51 -3.20
C ASP A 266 18.35 -3.99 -3.33
N ARG A 267 19.08 -3.36 -4.25
CA ARG A 267 18.73 -1.99 -4.69
C ARG A 267 17.44 -2.07 -5.51
N GLU A 268 16.60 -1.03 -5.49
CA GLU A 268 15.27 -1.03 -6.15
C GLU A 268 15.29 -1.57 -7.60
N ASP A 269 16.37 -1.28 -8.33
CA ASP A 269 16.62 -1.67 -9.74
C ASP A 269 17.12 -3.11 -9.95
N SER A 270 17.44 -3.86 -8.88
CA SER A 270 18.06 -5.19 -8.96
C SER A 270 17.27 -6.28 -8.20
N MET A 271 16.06 -5.98 -7.71
CA MET A 271 15.37 -6.96 -6.87
C MET A 271 14.93 -8.21 -7.63
N ARG A 272 15.20 -9.38 -7.06
CA ARG A 272 14.91 -10.68 -7.69
C ARG A 272 13.42 -11.01 -7.79
N SER A 273 12.61 -10.60 -6.79
CA SER A 273 11.16 -10.72 -6.89
C SER A 273 10.62 -9.60 -7.78
N PRO A 274 9.66 -9.87 -8.68
CA PRO A 274 9.07 -8.82 -9.50
C PRO A 274 7.97 -8.05 -8.76
N TYR A 275 7.54 -8.52 -7.58
CA TYR A 275 6.51 -7.88 -6.77
C TYR A 275 7.07 -6.70 -5.98
N ARG A 276 6.27 -5.64 -5.80
CA ARG A 276 6.61 -4.47 -4.98
C ARG A 276 5.46 -4.06 -4.06
N PRO A 277 5.78 -3.55 -2.86
CA PRO A 277 4.80 -2.85 -2.06
C PRO A 277 4.35 -1.54 -2.74
N PHE A 278 3.12 -1.14 -2.45
CA PHE A 278 2.54 0.14 -2.83
C PHE A 278 1.65 0.62 -1.69
N GLY A 279 1.30 1.92 -1.67
CA GLY A 279 0.48 2.46 -0.60
C GLY A 279 1.22 2.53 0.74
N SER A 280 0.46 2.69 1.82
CA SER A 280 0.99 2.76 3.19
C SER A 280 0.86 1.42 3.90
N TYR A 281 1.84 1.03 4.69
CA TYR A 281 1.86 -0.18 5.50
C TYR A 281 1.84 0.20 6.97
N LEU A 282 0.81 -0.27 7.69
CA LEU A 282 0.71 -0.17 9.14
C LEU A 282 1.28 -1.44 9.76
N LEU A 283 2.54 -1.38 10.13
CA LEU A 283 3.30 -2.48 10.71
C LEU A 283 3.03 -2.56 12.21
N CYS A 284 2.48 -3.68 12.67
CA CYS A 284 1.99 -3.84 14.04
C CYS A 284 2.81 -4.87 14.81
N SER A 285 3.06 -4.59 16.09
CA SER A 285 3.66 -5.52 17.04
C SER A 285 2.88 -5.52 18.37
N LYS A 286 3.36 -6.25 19.36
CA LYS A 286 2.83 -6.16 20.74
C LYS A 286 3.07 -4.79 21.39
N GLY A 287 4.11 -4.06 20.97
CA GLY A 287 4.51 -2.76 21.50
C GLY A 287 3.78 -1.56 20.89
N GLY A 288 3.15 -1.71 19.72
CA GLY A 288 2.49 -0.61 19.03
C GLY A 288 2.41 -0.83 17.53
N ALA A 289 2.33 0.28 16.78
CA ALA A 289 2.30 0.25 15.32
C ALA A 289 3.06 1.42 14.71
N VAL A 290 3.64 1.20 13.53
CA VAL A 290 4.37 2.21 12.75
C VAL A 290 3.87 2.19 11.31
N CYS A 291 3.57 3.37 10.76
CA CYS A 291 3.09 3.53 9.40
C CYS A 291 4.22 3.96 8.45
N LEU A 292 4.43 3.23 7.36
CA LEU A 292 5.46 3.51 6.34
C LEU A 292 4.85 3.50 4.94
N ASP A 293 5.27 4.41 4.07
CA ASP A 293 4.80 4.53 2.68
C ASP A 293 5.93 4.39 1.64
N ASN A 294 7.18 4.28 2.11
CA ASN A 294 8.33 4.07 1.24
C ASN A 294 8.57 2.59 0.97
N ALA A 295 8.57 2.20 -0.31
CA ALA A 295 8.66 0.81 -0.74
C ALA A 295 9.91 0.08 -0.19
N ALA A 296 11.11 0.65 -0.36
CA ALA A 296 12.34 0.04 0.14
C ALA A 296 12.35 -0.13 1.67
N ALA A 297 11.85 0.89 2.39
CA ALA A 297 11.75 0.82 3.84
C ALA A 297 10.73 -0.23 4.31
N ILE A 298 9.61 -0.37 3.59
CA ILE A 298 8.61 -1.40 3.84
C ILE A 298 9.24 -2.79 3.69
N VAL A 299 9.96 -3.06 2.59
CA VAL A 299 10.62 -4.37 2.40
C VAL A 299 11.62 -4.65 3.52
N GLN A 300 12.45 -3.66 3.87
CA GLN A 300 13.42 -3.81 4.96
C GLN A 300 12.73 -4.11 6.30
N MET A 301 11.62 -3.45 6.61
CA MET A 301 10.89 -3.70 7.86
C MET A 301 10.13 -5.02 7.83
N LEU A 302 9.58 -5.42 6.69
CA LEU A 302 8.97 -6.74 6.50
C LEU A 302 9.98 -7.86 6.76
N TYR A 303 11.26 -7.66 6.43
CA TYR A 303 12.36 -8.54 6.79
C TYR A 303 12.67 -8.50 8.29
N LEU A 304 13.04 -7.33 8.83
CA LEU A 304 13.54 -7.21 10.21
C LEU A 304 12.50 -7.67 11.25
N MET A 305 11.22 -7.38 11.03
CA MET A 305 10.13 -7.85 11.89
C MET A 305 9.88 -9.36 11.78
N PHE A 306 10.32 -9.99 10.70
CA PHE A 306 10.11 -11.41 10.41
C PHE A 306 11.30 -12.28 10.83
N MET A 307 12.45 -11.70 11.19
CA MET A 307 13.63 -12.51 11.58
C MET A 307 13.42 -13.33 12.86
N ASP A 308 12.69 -12.78 13.83
CA ASP A 308 12.53 -13.36 15.18
C ASP A 308 11.34 -14.35 15.29
N GLY A 309 10.53 -14.49 14.23
CA GLY A 309 9.32 -15.33 14.27
C GLY A 309 9.54 -16.82 13.99
N ALA A 310 10.78 -17.26 13.73
CA ALA A 310 11.10 -18.62 13.30
C ALA A 310 11.08 -19.67 14.44
N GLU A 311 11.27 -19.24 15.70
CA GLU A 311 11.47 -20.16 16.82
C GLU A 311 10.17 -20.59 17.54
N ASP A 312 9.09 -19.82 17.43
CA ASP A 312 7.97 -19.89 18.38
C ASP A 312 6.61 -20.42 17.84
N HIS A 313 6.55 -21.03 16.66
CA HIS A 313 5.28 -21.50 16.04
C HIS A 313 4.23 -20.38 15.76
N LEU A 314 4.63 -19.10 15.87
CA LEU A 314 3.71 -17.95 15.90
C LEU A 314 3.15 -17.54 14.52
N SER A 315 3.83 -17.86 13.41
CA SER A 315 3.52 -17.25 12.10
C SER A 315 2.16 -17.63 11.52
N VAL A 316 1.67 -18.84 11.81
CA VAL A 316 0.35 -19.33 11.37
C VAL A 316 -0.77 -18.65 12.15
N ASP A 317 -0.57 -18.49 13.45
CA ASP A 317 -1.51 -17.88 14.38
C ASP A 317 -1.64 -16.37 14.16
N GLU A 318 -0.52 -15.70 13.84
CA GLU A 318 -0.46 -14.26 13.61
C GLU A 318 -1.35 -13.82 12.45
N HIS A 319 -1.47 -14.66 11.41
CA HIS A 319 -2.37 -14.39 10.29
C HIS A 319 -3.87 -14.38 10.70
N LEU A 320 -4.24 -15.01 11.82
CA LEU A 320 -5.63 -15.02 12.32
C LEU A 320 -5.90 -13.93 13.36
N LYS A 321 -4.85 -13.36 13.97
CA LYS A 321 -4.94 -12.51 15.17
C LYS A 321 -5.11 -11.02 14.89
N TYR A 322 -5.47 -10.63 13.67
CA TYR A 322 -5.72 -9.22 13.31
C TYR A 322 -6.82 -8.56 14.16
N GLY A 323 -7.77 -9.33 14.70
CA GLY A 323 -8.74 -8.81 15.67
C GLY A 323 -8.09 -8.31 16.96
N GLU A 324 -7.10 -9.04 17.49
CA GLU A 324 -6.32 -8.59 18.63
C GLU A 324 -5.42 -7.41 18.28
N VAL A 325 -4.78 -7.43 17.12
CA VAL A 325 -3.92 -6.34 16.63
C VAL A 325 -4.70 -5.03 16.55
N VAL A 326 -5.87 -5.05 15.92
CA VAL A 326 -6.73 -3.89 15.70
C VAL A 326 -7.35 -3.39 17.02
N MET A 327 -7.87 -4.30 17.86
CA MET A 327 -8.47 -3.92 19.14
C MET A 327 -7.43 -3.46 20.16
N ARG A 328 -6.22 -4.05 20.14
CA ARG A 328 -5.10 -3.62 20.98
C ARG A 328 -4.58 -2.26 20.54
N GLY A 329 -4.46 -1.98 19.24
CA GLY A 329 -4.13 -0.64 18.75
C GLY A 329 -5.08 0.42 19.32
N HIS A 330 -6.39 0.19 19.17
CA HIS A 330 -7.42 1.09 19.68
C HIS A 330 -7.36 1.29 21.21
N HIS A 331 -7.18 0.22 21.98
CA HIS A 331 -7.14 0.30 23.45
C HIS A 331 -5.81 0.87 23.98
N HIS A 332 -4.69 0.42 23.42
CA HIS A 332 -3.34 0.83 23.83
C HIS A 332 -3.08 2.30 23.49
N GLN A 333 -3.55 2.81 22.35
CA GLN A 333 -3.41 4.23 22.01
C GLN A 333 -4.38 5.13 22.77
N SER A 334 -5.59 4.67 23.06
CA SER A 334 -6.46 5.40 24.02
C SER A 334 -5.75 5.56 25.38
N LEU A 335 -5.00 4.55 25.81
CA LEU A 335 -4.20 4.56 27.04
C LEU A 335 -2.91 5.39 26.91
N GLN A 336 -2.18 5.32 25.80
CA GLN A 336 -0.96 6.09 25.57
C GLN A 336 -1.26 7.58 25.36
N PHE A 337 -2.33 7.94 24.64
CA PHE A 337 -2.84 9.31 24.54
C PHE A 337 -3.20 9.86 25.93
N MET A 338 -3.87 9.07 26.78
CA MET A 338 -4.12 9.42 28.18
C MET A 338 -2.83 9.53 29.03
N LYS A 339 -1.80 8.71 28.76
CA LYS A 339 -0.50 8.78 29.45
C LYS A 339 0.32 9.98 29.00
N GLN A 340 0.35 10.33 27.71
CA GLN A 340 1.02 11.54 27.20
C GLN A 340 0.39 12.82 27.76
N MET A 341 -0.94 12.85 27.93
CA MET A 341 -1.65 13.95 28.63
C MET A 341 -1.32 14.01 30.14
N ARG A 342 -0.81 12.92 30.74
CA ARG A 342 -0.38 12.86 32.15
C ARG A 342 1.13 13.01 32.35
N CYS A 343 1.95 12.72 31.34
CA CYS A 343 3.42 12.63 31.42
C CYS A 343 4.16 13.85 30.83
N SER A 344 3.54 15.03 30.72
CA SER A 344 4.28 16.29 30.49
C SER A 344 5.26 16.66 31.63
N THR A 345 5.47 15.76 32.59
CA THR A 345 6.43 15.85 33.68
C THR A 345 7.27 14.57 33.71
N HIS A 346 8.36 14.47 32.95
CA HIS A 346 9.70 14.05 33.41
C HIS A 346 10.67 13.65 32.28
N ASN A 347 11.64 14.55 32.03
CA ASN A 347 13.08 14.37 31.84
C ASN A 347 13.63 13.05 31.24
N ALA A 348 13.86 13.07 29.93
CA ALA A 348 15.13 12.65 29.32
C ALA A 348 15.43 13.61 28.17
N VAL A 349 16.57 14.30 28.22
CA VAL A 349 16.96 15.28 27.20
C VAL A 349 17.44 14.50 25.96
N SER A 350 16.50 14.24 25.05
CA SER A 350 16.80 13.93 23.66
C SER A 350 17.26 15.22 22.95
N ASN A 351 18.34 15.16 22.17
CA ASN A 351 18.88 16.31 21.43
C ASN A 351 17.97 16.78 20.27
N SER A 352 16.90 16.05 19.93
CA SER A 352 15.81 16.51 19.04
C SER A 352 14.55 15.65 19.17
N SER A 353 13.36 16.21 18.94
CA SER A 353 12.09 15.45 18.89
C SER A 353 12.06 14.36 17.81
N TYR A 354 12.98 14.45 16.84
CA TYR A 354 13.14 13.49 15.75
C TYR A 354 13.74 12.17 16.20
N GLU A 355 14.85 12.21 16.94
CA GLU A 355 15.51 11.00 17.46
C GLU A 355 14.61 10.25 18.46
N GLU A 356 13.85 11.00 19.26
CA GLU A 356 12.86 10.43 20.18
C GLU A 356 11.73 9.70 19.43
N GLY A 357 11.27 10.27 18.31
CA GLY A 357 10.30 9.63 17.43
C GLY A 357 10.79 8.32 16.79
N ILE A 358 12.08 8.25 16.44
CA ILE A 358 12.68 6.99 15.95
C ILE A 358 12.75 5.96 17.06
N SER A 359 13.18 6.36 18.27
CA SER A 359 13.24 5.47 19.43
C SER A 359 11.85 4.90 19.76
N LEU A 360 10.81 5.73 19.75
CA LEU A 360 9.43 5.29 19.93
C LEU A 360 8.97 4.33 18.83
N ALA A 361 9.32 4.60 17.57
CA ALA A 361 9.01 3.69 16.46
C ALA A 361 9.70 2.32 16.62
N LEU A 362 10.97 2.29 17.06
CA LEU A 362 11.70 1.03 17.32
C LEU A 362 11.09 0.23 18.47
N GLU A 363 10.64 0.91 19.53
CA GLU A 363 9.91 0.29 20.64
C GLU A 363 8.54 -0.25 20.18
N ALA A 364 7.79 0.55 19.42
CA ALA A 364 6.49 0.16 18.86
C ALA A 364 6.59 -1.03 17.90
N LEU A 365 7.73 -1.22 17.22
CA LEU A 365 8.00 -2.38 16.37
C LEU A 365 8.53 -3.59 17.14
N GLY A 366 8.87 -3.45 18.42
CA GLY A 366 9.48 -4.52 19.22
C GLY A 366 10.94 -4.82 18.84
N ILE A 367 11.62 -3.88 18.17
CA ILE A 367 13.00 -4.05 17.68
C ILE A 367 14.02 -3.50 18.69
N SER A 368 13.62 -2.62 19.62
CA SER A 368 14.53 -1.91 20.54
C SER A 368 15.43 -2.80 21.40
N ASN A 369 15.02 -4.04 21.68
CA ASN A 369 15.77 -5.00 22.51
C ASN A 369 16.48 -6.11 21.70
N GLN A 370 16.47 -6.02 20.37
CA GLN A 370 17.09 -6.98 19.47
C GLN A 370 18.60 -6.71 19.32
N ASP A 371 19.29 -7.55 18.55
CA ASP A 371 20.71 -7.38 18.23
C ASP A 371 21.03 -5.95 17.74
N GLU A 372 22.18 -5.42 18.17
CA GLU A 372 22.60 -4.04 17.88
C GLU A 372 22.62 -3.74 16.37
N LEU A 373 22.95 -4.74 15.55
CA LEU A 373 22.94 -4.63 14.10
C LEU A 373 21.51 -4.44 13.55
N VAL A 374 20.53 -5.18 14.05
CA VAL A 374 19.12 -5.10 13.65
C VAL A 374 18.55 -3.73 14.02
N VAL A 375 18.83 -3.27 15.24
CA VAL A 375 18.43 -1.93 15.72
C VAL A 375 19.01 -0.83 14.82
N ARG A 376 20.30 -0.94 14.45
CA ARG A 376 20.98 0.02 13.57
C ARG A 376 20.37 0.04 12.18
N GLN A 377 20.13 -1.13 11.58
CA GLN A 377 19.48 -1.26 10.28
C GLN A 377 18.06 -0.67 10.29
N ALA A 378 17.28 -0.95 11.34
CA ALA A 378 15.95 -0.39 11.50
C ALA A 378 15.98 1.15 11.62
N LYS A 379 16.90 1.69 12.42
CA LYS A 379 17.10 3.14 12.58
C LYS A 379 17.48 3.84 11.28
N GLU A 380 18.42 3.27 10.52
CA GLU A 380 18.82 3.79 9.21
C GLU A 380 17.65 3.76 8.21
N CYS A 381 16.88 2.67 8.21
CA CYS A 381 15.71 2.50 7.37
C CYS A 381 14.64 3.56 7.65
N LEU A 382 14.25 3.74 8.92
CA LEU A 382 13.27 4.76 9.33
C LEU A 382 13.73 6.18 8.95
N THR A 383 15.03 6.45 9.07
CA THR A 383 15.62 7.73 8.70
C THR A 383 15.54 7.98 7.19
N LYS A 384 15.90 6.98 6.38
CA LYS A 384 15.86 7.07 4.90
C LYS A 384 14.44 7.19 4.35
N ALA A 385 13.49 6.45 4.94
CA ALA A 385 12.08 6.50 4.54
C ALA A 385 11.53 7.93 4.55
N ARG A 386 11.82 8.68 5.62
CA ARG A 386 11.36 10.07 5.76
C ARG A 386 12.08 11.05 4.83
N GLN A 387 13.37 10.82 4.53
CA GLN A 387 14.12 11.64 3.59
C GLN A 387 13.56 11.52 2.16
N MET A 388 13.17 10.32 1.74
CA MET A 388 12.62 10.10 0.40
C MET A 388 11.26 10.77 0.16
N GLY A 389 10.45 11.00 1.21
CA GLY A 389 9.22 11.79 1.11
C GLY A 389 9.44 13.30 0.92
N ARG A 390 10.59 13.84 1.34
CA ARG A 390 10.94 15.28 1.18
C ARG A 390 11.39 15.62 -0.24
N THR A 391 12.11 14.72 -0.90
CA THR A 391 12.73 14.97 -2.22
C THR A 391 11.71 15.32 -3.31
N PRO A 392 10.56 14.62 -3.45
CA PRO A 392 9.53 14.98 -4.44
C PRO A 392 8.92 16.36 -4.21
N ASN A 393 8.69 16.75 -2.96
CA ASN A 393 8.15 18.08 -2.64
C ASN A 393 9.16 19.19 -2.94
N LEU A 394 10.44 18.97 -2.61
CA LEU A 394 11.52 19.89 -2.97
C LEU A 394 11.71 19.97 -4.49
N ASN A 395 11.62 18.84 -5.19
CA ASN A 395 11.67 18.80 -6.65
C ASN A 395 10.48 19.56 -7.26
N SER A 396 9.27 19.40 -6.73
CA SER A 396 8.07 20.13 -7.16
C SER A 396 8.23 21.63 -6.92
N ALA A 397 8.72 22.04 -5.75
CA ALA A 397 8.98 23.44 -5.44
C ALA A 397 10.08 24.03 -6.36
N ASN A 398 11.17 23.30 -6.58
CA ASN A 398 12.22 23.68 -7.51
C ASN A 398 11.71 23.78 -8.95
N LEU A 399 10.83 22.87 -9.36
CA LEU A 399 10.20 22.92 -10.67
C LEU A 399 9.32 24.16 -10.81
N ALA A 400 8.52 24.50 -9.80
CA ALA A 400 7.73 25.73 -9.79
C ALA A 400 8.61 26.97 -9.96
N ILE A 401 9.75 27.03 -9.25
CA ILE A 401 10.74 28.11 -9.37
C ILE A 401 11.33 28.16 -10.79
N ARG A 402 11.70 27.01 -11.36
CA ARG A 402 12.24 26.93 -12.73
C ARG A 402 11.21 27.36 -13.78
N LEU A 403 9.96 26.94 -13.61
CA LEU A 403 8.85 27.34 -14.48
C LEU A 403 8.62 28.85 -14.41
N ALA A 404 8.66 29.45 -13.22
CA ALA A 404 8.53 30.89 -13.05
C ALA A 404 9.63 31.67 -13.80
N LYS A 405 10.84 31.13 -13.92
CA LYS A 405 11.92 31.72 -14.74
C LYS A 405 11.64 31.62 -16.25
N ILE A 406 10.85 30.64 -16.69
CA ILE A 406 10.47 30.44 -18.09
C ILE A 406 9.28 31.33 -18.48
N THR A 407 8.38 31.64 -17.54
CA THR A 407 7.16 32.44 -17.79
C THR A 407 7.40 33.75 -18.55
N PRO A 408 8.43 34.57 -18.24
CA PRO A 408 8.71 35.80 -19.00
C PRO A 408 9.08 35.55 -20.46
N TYR A 409 9.86 34.49 -20.74
CA TYR A 409 10.23 34.14 -22.11
C TYR A 409 9.02 33.66 -22.91
N ARG A 410 8.11 32.91 -22.28
CA ARG A 410 6.83 32.54 -22.90
C ARG A 410 5.99 33.78 -23.24
N ALA A 411 5.91 34.75 -22.34
CA ALA A 411 5.22 36.01 -22.60
C ALA A 411 5.87 36.82 -23.75
N GLN A 412 7.21 36.81 -23.87
CA GLN A 412 7.91 37.43 -25.00
C GLN A 412 7.57 36.75 -26.33
N ILE A 413 7.47 35.42 -26.36
CA ILE A 413 7.05 34.67 -27.55
C ILE A 413 5.60 34.99 -27.92
N GLU A 414 4.70 35.04 -26.92
CA GLU A 414 3.29 35.41 -27.12
C GLU A 414 3.16 36.85 -27.65
N TRP A 415 3.95 37.79 -27.12
CA TRP A 415 4.02 39.17 -27.62
C TRP A 415 4.57 39.24 -29.05
N PHE A 416 5.67 38.53 -29.34
CA PHE A 416 6.24 38.45 -30.68
C PHE A 416 5.23 37.90 -31.68
N LYS A 417 4.48 36.86 -31.28
CA LYS A 417 3.42 36.29 -32.09
C LYS A 417 2.31 37.30 -32.40
N ALA A 418 1.75 37.95 -31.38
CA ALA A 418 0.71 38.97 -31.56
C ALA A 418 1.17 40.09 -32.50
N ARG A 419 2.40 40.57 -32.34
CA ARG A 419 3.00 41.59 -33.22
C ARG A 419 3.10 41.13 -34.67
N CYS A 420 3.52 39.89 -34.92
CA CYS A 420 3.61 39.35 -36.27
C CYS A 420 2.22 39.16 -36.90
N ASP A 421 1.23 38.78 -36.10
CA ASP A 421 -0.16 38.61 -36.54
C ASP A 421 -0.84 39.96 -36.86
N GLU A 422 -0.44 41.05 -36.20
CA GLU A 422 -0.89 42.43 -36.47
C GLU A 422 -0.13 43.13 -37.61
N SER A 423 0.96 42.53 -38.12
CA SER A 423 1.76 43.14 -39.19
C SER A 423 1.03 43.16 -40.53
N ILE A 424 1.25 44.23 -41.31
CA ILE A 424 0.59 44.46 -42.62
C ILE A 424 0.88 43.30 -43.59
N ASP A 425 2.06 42.69 -43.49
CA ASP A 425 2.49 41.61 -44.36
C ASP A 425 1.86 40.25 -43.99
N SER A 426 1.18 40.14 -42.83
CA SER A 426 0.46 38.94 -42.35
C SER A 426 1.25 37.63 -42.41
N MET A 427 2.59 37.68 -42.36
CA MET A 427 3.45 36.51 -42.56
C MET A 427 3.42 35.53 -41.37
N GLY A 428 2.86 35.93 -40.22
CA GLY A 428 2.83 35.12 -39.01
C GLY A 428 4.22 34.94 -38.37
N TYR A 429 4.23 34.54 -37.10
CA TYR A 429 5.46 34.52 -36.28
C TYR A 429 6.52 33.50 -36.77
N TYR A 430 6.11 32.42 -37.43
CA TYR A 430 7.02 31.38 -37.94
C TYR A 430 7.90 31.91 -39.08
N ASP A 431 7.28 32.50 -40.10
CA ASP A 431 8.02 33.03 -41.26
C ASP A 431 8.80 34.28 -40.89
N ALA A 432 8.27 35.14 -40.02
CA ALA A 432 9.00 36.31 -39.48
C ALA A 432 10.27 35.91 -38.70
N PHE A 433 10.20 34.83 -37.91
CA PHE A 433 11.38 34.27 -37.23
C PHE A 433 12.39 33.73 -38.24
N LYS A 434 11.93 32.97 -39.24
CA LYS A 434 12.76 32.34 -40.28
C LYS A 434 13.49 33.36 -41.16
N LEU A 435 12.86 34.50 -41.43
CA LEU A 435 13.43 35.62 -42.20
C LEU A 435 14.39 36.51 -41.38
N GLY A 436 14.55 36.25 -40.07
CA GLY A 436 15.58 36.85 -39.24
C GLY A 436 15.25 38.25 -38.71
N GLU A 437 13.98 38.65 -38.62
CA GLU A 437 13.61 39.98 -38.10
C GLU A 437 14.13 40.24 -36.67
N LEU A 438 14.28 39.19 -35.85
CA LEU A 438 14.84 39.27 -34.50
C LEU A 438 16.33 39.69 -34.45
N GLN A 439 17.11 39.47 -35.50
CA GLN A 439 18.53 39.86 -35.52
C GLN A 439 18.74 41.36 -35.76
N ARG A 440 17.74 42.08 -36.29
CA ARG A 440 17.88 43.51 -36.60
C ARG A 440 17.69 44.41 -35.38
N GLU A 441 16.98 43.95 -34.34
CA GLU A 441 16.64 44.78 -33.18
C GLU A 441 17.41 44.47 -31.90
N SER A 442 18.01 43.28 -31.75
CA SER A 442 18.92 43.00 -30.63
C SER A 442 20.17 43.89 -30.63
N ARG A 443 20.45 44.58 -31.75
CA ARG A 443 21.50 45.62 -31.88
C ARG A 443 21.06 47.03 -31.49
N LYS A 444 19.78 47.26 -31.15
CA LYS A 444 19.26 48.59 -30.79
C LYS A 444 18.99 48.77 -29.28
N LEU A 445 19.19 47.72 -28.48
CA LEU A 445 18.88 47.69 -27.04
C LEU A 445 20.09 47.38 -26.14
N THR A 446 21.31 47.45 -26.69
CA THR A 446 22.56 47.68 -25.93
C THR A 446 22.96 49.13 -26.10
#